data_AF-A0A1G8D066-F1
#
_entry.id   AF-A0A1G8D066-F1
#
_cell.length_a   1.000
_cell.length_b   1.000
_cell.length_c   1.000
_cell.angle_alpha   90.00
_cell.angle_beta   90.00
_cell.angle_gamma   90.00
#
_symmetry.space_group_name_H-M   'P 1'
#
loop_
_entity.id
_entity.type
_entity.pdbx_description
1 polymer ?
#
loop_
_entity_poly.entity_id
_entity_poly.type
_entity_poly.pdbx_seq_one_letter_code
_entity_poly.pdbx_strand_id
1 'polypeptide(L)' 'MARDKGFSDKLKSVVSRTKGEVKDQVGNATDNPRLQNEGKFDKTKGKFQKTIGKLKRGS' A
#
# COMPACT_ATOMS: atom_id res chain seq x y z
N MET A 1 31.10 17.96 11.95
CA MET A 1 30.04 17.05 11.44
C MET A 1 29.84 17.25 9.94
N ALA A 2 30.77 16.80 9.09
CA ALA A 2 30.67 16.96 7.63
C ALA A 2 31.19 15.76 6.80
N ARG A 3 31.65 14.68 7.44
CA ARG A 3 32.15 13.47 6.74
C ARG A 3 31.09 12.37 6.65
N ASP A 4 30.10 12.39 7.53
CA ASP A 4 29.00 11.41 7.55
C ASP A 4 27.90 11.72 6.52
N LYS A 5 27.72 12.98 6.13
CA LYS A 5 26.63 13.39 5.25
C LYS A 5 26.80 12.84 3.83
N GLY A 6 28.02 12.85 3.27
CA GLY A 6 28.26 12.37 1.90
C GLY A 6 28.07 10.86 1.73
N PHE A 7 28.53 10.05 2.69
CA PHE A 7 28.36 8.60 2.65
C PHE A 7 26.91 8.18 2.98
N SER A 8 26.29 8.86 3.95
CA SER A 8 24.89 8.63 4.32
C SER A 8 23.92 9.03 3.20
N ASP A 9 24.21 10.10 2.45
CA ASP A 9 23.40 10.51 1.29
C ASP A 9 23.54 9.52 0.12
N LYS A 10 24.75 8.99 -0.10
CA LYS A 10 25.01 7.97 -1.13
C LYS A 10 24.33 6.64 -0.79
N LEU A 11 24.40 6.21 0.47
CA LEU A 11 23.68 5.03 0.98
C LEU A 11 22.16 5.22 0.93
N LYS A 12 21.64 6.38 1.35
CA LYS A 12 20.22 6.70 1.23
C LYS A 12 19.76 6.64 -0.22
N SER A 13 20.55 7.18 -1.15
CA SER A 13 20.23 7.16 -2.57
C SER A 13 20.16 5.75 -3.14
N VAL A 14 21.11 4.87 -2.77
CA VAL A 14 21.11 3.46 -3.20
C VAL A 14 19.92 2.70 -2.63
N VAL A 15 19.70 2.79 -1.31
CA VAL A 15 18.57 2.12 -0.63
C VAL A 15 17.23 2.60 -1.20
N SER A 16 17.11 3.89 -1.49
CA SER A 16 15.88 4.46 -2.04
C SER A 16 15.63 4.03 -3.49
N ARG A 17 16.68 3.85 -4.31
CA ARG A 17 16.55 3.26 -5.66
C ARG A 17 16.15 1.80 -5.60
N THR A 18 16.82 0.98 -4.79
CA THR A 18 16.51 -0.44 -4.66
C THR A 18 15.10 -0.67 -4.10
N LYS A 19 14.70 0.07 -3.07
CA LYS A 19 13.31 0.04 -2.59
C LYS A 19 12.32 0.54 -3.64
N GLY A 20 12.71 1.56 -4.41
CA GLY A 20 11.95 2.07 -5.55
C GLY A 20 11.68 0.96 -6.56
N GLU A 21 12.72 0.37 -7.15
CA GLU A 21 12.61 -0.72 -8.14
C GLU A 21 11.87 -1.95 -7.63
N VAL A 22 12.08 -2.35 -6.36
CA VAL A 22 11.34 -3.47 -5.78
C VAL A 22 9.86 -3.14 -5.62
N LYS A 23 9.53 -1.92 -5.17
CA LYS A 23 8.14 -1.48 -5.01
C LYS A 23 7.47 -1.21 -6.35
N ASP A 24 8.22 -0.80 -7.36
CA ASP A 24 7.77 -0.62 -8.74
C ASP A 24 7.55 -1.98 -9.41
N GLN A 25 8.45 -2.95 -9.23
CA GLN A 25 8.27 -4.31 -9.73
C GLN A 25 7.14 -5.03 -9.01
N VAL A 26 7.04 -4.97 -7.68
CA VAL A 26 5.92 -5.57 -6.94
C VAL A 26 4.64 -4.82 -7.23
N GLY A 27 4.67 -3.50 -7.41
CA GLY A 27 3.53 -2.65 -7.74
C GLY A 27 2.99 -2.92 -9.16
N ASN A 28 3.87 -2.94 -10.17
CA ASN A 28 3.54 -3.28 -11.56
C ASN A 28 3.23 -4.78 -11.72
N ALA A 29 3.88 -5.68 -10.97
CA ALA A 29 3.53 -7.11 -11.00
C ALA A 29 2.22 -7.39 -10.23
N THR A 30 1.89 -6.55 -9.24
CA THR A 30 0.59 -6.53 -8.54
C THR A 30 -0.41 -5.59 -9.22
N ASP A 31 -0.14 -5.14 -10.44
CA ASP A 31 -1.13 -4.57 -11.38
C ASP A 31 -2.09 -5.68 -11.84
N ASN A 32 -2.66 -6.35 -10.85
CA ASN A 32 -3.61 -7.42 -11.00
C ASN A 32 -4.96 -6.74 -10.80
N PRO A 33 -5.63 -6.30 -11.86
CA PRO A 33 -6.98 -5.74 -11.78
C PRO A 33 -7.93 -6.64 -10.99
N ARG A 34 -7.63 -7.95 -10.86
CA ARG A 34 -8.31 -8.87 -9.96
C ARG A 34 -8.17 -8.51 -8.47
N LEU A 35 -6.99 -8.19 -7.95
CA LEU A 35 -6.81 -7.78 -6.54
C LEU A 35 -7.46 -6.42 -6.25
N GLN A 36 -7.41 -5.48 -7.21
CA GLN A 36 -8.14 -4.22 -7.07
C GLN A 36 -9.66 -4.41 -7.13
N ASN A 37 -10.17 -5.28 -8.02
CA ASN A 37 -11.59 -5.59 -8.11
C ASN A 37 -12.10 -6.38 -6.90
N GLU A 38 -11.36 -7.40 -6.45
CA GLU A 38 -11.69 -8.13 -5.22
C GLU A 38 -11.67 -7.18 -4.03
N GLY A 39 -10.66 -6.32 -3.89
CA GLY A 39 -10.60 -5.31 -2.83
C GLY A 39 -11.75 -4.29 -2.88
N LYS A 40 -12.19 -3.85 -4.07
CA LYS A 40 -13.37 -2.97 -4.24
C LYS A 40 -14.66 -3.69 -3.90
N PHE A 41 -14.83 -4.93 -4.34
CA PHE A 41 -16.01 -5.75 -4.07
C PHE A 41 -16.13 -6.05 -2.58
N ASP A 42 -15.02 -6.42 -1.94
CA ASP A 42 -14.97 -6.74 -0.51
C ASP A 42 -15.21 -5.51 0.36
N LYS A 43 -14.63 -4.35 0.00
CA LYS A 43 -14.94 -3.06 0.65
C LYS A 43 -16.42 -2.70 0.54
N THR A 44 -17.03 -2.94 -0.61
CA THR A 44 -18.45 -2.62 -0.84
C THR A 44 -19.34 -3.53 0.00
N LYS A 45 -19.06 -4.84 0.01
CA LYS A 45 -19.74 -5.84 0.83
C LYS A 45 -19.59 -5.53 2.33
N GLY A 46 -18.38 -5.19 2.78
CA GLY A 46 -18.09 -4.81 4.16
C GLY A 46 -18.80 -3.52 4.58
N LYS A 47 -18.87 -2.50 3.72
CA LYS A 47 -19.68 -1.29 3.98
C LYS A 47 -21.16 -1.64 4.11
N PHE A 48 -21.68 -2.45 3.21
CA PHE A 48 -23.08 -2.88 3.24
C PHE A 48 -23.43 -3.63 4.53
N GLN A 49 -22.60 -4.60 4.91
CA GLN A 49 -22.74 -5.36 6.15
C GLN A 49 -22.58 -4.47 7.39
N LYS A 50 -21.67 -3.50 7.37
CA LYS A 50 -21.49 -2.56 8.49
C LYS A 50 -22.68 -1.63 8.65
N THR A 51 -23.30 -1.18 7.56
CA THR A 51 -24.53 -0.38 7.59
C THR A 51 -25.71 -1.19 8.12
N ILE A 52 -25.95 -2.38 7.57
CA ILE A 52 -27.01 -3.28 8.07
C ILE A 52 -26.74 -3.66 9.53
N GLY A 53 -25.49 -3.96 9.88
CA GLY A 53 -25.09 -4.29 11.24
C GLY A 53 -25.27 -3.14 12.23
N LYS A 54 -25.03 -1.89 11.82
CA LYS A 54 -25.30 -0.70 12.64
C LYS A 54 -26.79 -0.46 12.81
N LEU A 55 -27.60 -0.63 11.76
CA LEU A 55 -29.07 -0.52 11.85
C LEU A 55 -29.65 -1.60 12.77
N LYS A 56 -29.17 -2.85 12.65
CA LYS A 56 -29.63 -3.97 13.49
C LYS A 56 -29.18 -3.87 14.95
N ARG A 57 -28.07 -3.18 15.22
CA ARG A 57 -27.50 -3.01 16.58
C ARG A 57 -27.98 -1.73 17.28
N GLY A 58 -28.73 -0.89 16.57
CA GLY A 58 -29.32 0.35 17.08
C GLY A 58 -30.84 0.28 17.30
N SER A 59 -31.43 -0.92 17.31
CA SER A 59 -32.82 -1.18 17.75
C SER A 59 -32.80 -2.04 19.01
#